data_AF-A0ABD2SND4-F1
#
_entry.id   AF-A0ABD2SND4-F1
#
_cell.length_a   1.000
_cell.length_b   1.000
_cell.length_c   1.000
_cell.angle_alpha   90.00
_cell.angle_beta   90.00
_cell.angle_gamma   90.00
#
_symmetry.space_group_name_H-M   'P 1'
#
loop_
_entity.id
_entity.type
_entity.pdbx_description
1 polymer ?
#
loop_
_entity_poly.entity_id
_entity_poly.type
_entity_poly.pdbx_seq_one_letter_code
_entity_poly.pdbx_strand_id
1 'polypeptide(L)'
;MDFASMDRAQLTMVGSGFSALLSMHFTIQLLSQHLFFWKNPKEQKAIIMIICMAPLYAIDSFVGLLDIRGSKTFFMFLDSVKECYEAVAIAKFLALMYSYLNISIIKNIVPDEIKGREIHHSFPMTLFQIHLSKLKS
;
A
#
# COMPACT_ATOMS: atom_id res chain seq x y z
N MET A 1 -35.81 -0.06 19.41
CA MET A 1 -35.10 -1.33 19.13
C MET A 1 -34.56 -1.81 20.47
N ASP A 2 -35.15 -2.84 21.05
CA ASP A 2 -34.70 -3.38 22.33
C ASP A 2 -33.42 -4.21 22.14
N PHE A 3 -32.26 -3.60 22.39
CA PHE A 3 -30.96 -4.26 22.25
C PHE A 3 -30.76 -5.43 23.23
N ALA A 4 -31.61 -5.55 24.25
CA ALA A 4 -31.50 -6.56 25.31
C ALA A 4 -32.07 -7.95 24.94
N SER A 5 -32.90 -8.07 23.90
CA SER A 5 -33.52 -9.35 23.49
C SER A 5 -32.94 -9.93 22.19
N MET A 6 -31.93 -9.27 21.61
CA MET A 6 -31.39 -9.65 20.31
C MET A 6 -30.31 -10.73 20.45
N ASP A 7 -30.44 -11.80 19.65
CA ASP A 7 -29.47 -12.88 19.61
C ASP A 7 -28.05 -12.36 19.28
N ARG A 8 -27.02 -12.98 19.89
CA ARG A 8 -25.62 -12.53 19.77
C ARG A 8 -25.16 -12.49 18.31
N ALA A 9 -25.61 -13.46 17.50
CA ALA A 9 -25.25 -13.53 16.09
C ALA A 9 -25.90 -12.40 15.26
N GLN A 10 -27.09 -11.93 15.65
CA GLN A 10 -27.76 -10.80 15.02
C GLN A 10 -27.04 -9.49 15.36
N LEU A 11 -26.64 -9.30 16.62
CA LEU A 11 -25.88 -8.13 17.04
C LEU A 11 -24.54 -8.02 16.29
N THR A 12 -23.80 -9.13 16.14
CA THR A 12 -22.55 -9.15 15.39
C THR A 12 -22.76 -8.85 13.91
N MET A 13 -23.84 -9.35 13.30
CA MET A 13 -24.15 -9.09 11.89
C MET A 13 -24.52 -7.62 11.66
N VAL A 14 -25.37 -7.04 12.50
CA VAL A 14 -25.76 -5.63 12.40
C VAL A 14 -24.55 -4.72 12.65
N GLY A 15 -23.72 -5.04 13.66
CA GLY A 15 -22.52 -4.27 13.98
C GLY A 15 -21.47 -4.30 12.87
N SER A 16 -21.17 -5.48 12.32
CA SER A 16 -20.20 -5.63 11.22
C SER A 16 -20.72 -5.06 9.90
N GLY A 17 -22.01 -5.20 9.60
CA GLY A 17 -22.62 -4.56 8.43
C GLY A 17 -22.57 -3.04 8.52
N PHE A 18 -22.87 -2.47 9.70
CA PHE A 18 -22.80 -1.04 9.92
C PHE A 18 -21.36 -0.49 9.79
N SER A 19 -20.37 -1.19 10.36
CA SER A 19 -18.96 -0.77 10.23
C SER A 19 -18.45 -0.87 8.79
N ALA A 20 -18.85 -1.89 8.03
CA ALA A 20 -18.51 -2.02 6.62
C ALA A 20 -19.11 -0.88 5.77
N LEU A 21 -20.38 -0.52 6.03
CA LEU A 21 -21.04 0.61 5.36
C LEU A 21 -20.37 1.95 5.67
N LEU A 22 -19.97 2.18 6.94
CA LEU A 22 -19.20 3.36 7.31
C LEU A 22 -17.87 3.44 6.57
N SER A 23 -17.12 2.33 6.50
CA SER A 23 -15.85 2.27 5.78
C SER A 23 -16.00 2.59 4.30
N MET A 24 -17.02 2.03 3.64
CA MET A 24 -17.39 2.40 2.27
C MET A 24 -17.73 3.89 2.14
N HIS A 25 -18.53 4.44 3.05
CA HIS A 25 -18.96 5.83 3.00
C HIS A 25 -17.77 6.80 3.06
N PHE A 26 -16.88 6.63 4.03
CA PHE A 26 -15.68 7.47 4.15
C PHE A 26 -14.75 7.31 2.95
N THR A 27 -14.61 6.09 2.42
CA THR A 27 -13.79 5.85 1.22
C THR A 27 -14.34 6.61 0.02
N ILE A 28 -15.66 6.59 -0.20
CA ILE A 28 -16.29 7.32 -1.32
C ILE A 28 -16.09 8.83 -1.16
N GLN A 29 -16.23 9.37 0.06
CA GLN A 29 -15.98 10.78 0.32
C GLN A 29 -14.53 11.18 0.00
N LEU A 30 -13.57 10.39 0.47
CA LEU A 30 -12.15 10.64 0.22
C LEU A 30 -11.81 10.50 -1.27
N LEU A 31 -12.36 9.48 -1.93
CA LEU A 31 -12.19 9.27 -3.37
C LEU A 31 -12.76 10.43 -4.19
N SER A 32 -13.93 10.97 -3.80
CA SER A 32 -14.54 12.13 -4.43
C SER A 32 -13.65 13.37 -4.34
N GLN A 33 -13.05 13.62 -3.16
CA GLN A 33 -12.12 14.73 -2.98
C GLN A 33 -10.90 14.59 -3.89
N HIS A 34 -10.31 13.38 -3.98
CA HIS A 34 -9.23 13.14 -4.92
C HIS A 34 -9.70 13.37 -6.37
N LEU A 35 -10.84 12.80 -6.76
CA LEU A 35 -11.41 12.95 -8.11
C LEU A 35 -11.61 14.43 -8.50
N PHE A 36 -12.05 15.27 -7.56
CA PHE A 36 -12.29 16.68 -7.81
C PHE A 36 -10.99 17.49 -8.01
N PHE A 37 -9.93 17.17 -7.25
CA PHE A 37 -8.63 17.84 -7.36
C PHE A 37 -7.63 17.09 -8.25
N TRP A 38 -8.09 16.64 -9.43
CA TRP A 38 -7.29 15.84 -10.36
C TRP A 38 -6.18 16.63 -11.07
N LYS A 39 -5.07 16.87 -10.38
CA LYS A 39 -3.89 17.59 -10.93
C LYS A 39 -2.87 16.65 -11.58
N ASN A 40 -2.51 15.56 -10.90
CA ASN A 40 -1.46 14.63 -11.34
C ASN A 40 -2.03 13.22 -11.56
N PRO A 41 -2.41 12.84 -12.81
CA PRO A 41 -3.09 11.57 -13.08
C PRO A 41 -2.29 10.33 -12.69
N LYS A 42 -0.95 10.38 -12.81
CA LYS A 42 -0.09 9.22 -12.51
C LYS A 42 -0.05 8.90 -11.02
N GLU A 43 0.16 9.93 -10.21
CA GLU A 43 0.28 9.81 -8.75
C GLU A 43 -1.06 9.50 -8.10
N GLN A 44 -2.10 10.21 -8.55
CA GLN A 44 -3.42 10.10 -7.98
C GLN A 44 -4.04 8.72 -8.23
N LYS A 45 -3.76 8.09 -9.37
CA LYS A 45 -4.23 6.72 -9.65
C LYS A 45 -3.64 5.71 -8.65
N ALA A 46 -2.40 5.90 -8.21
CA ALA A 46 -1.79 5.07 -7.19
C ALA A 46 -2.41 5.32 -5.80
N ILE A 47 -2.66 6.59 -5.45
CA ILE A 47 -3.33 6.96 -4.18
C ILE A 47 -4.75 6.37 -4.10
N ILE A 48 -5.51 6.42 -5.21
CA ILE A 48 -6.86 5.84 -5.28
C ILE A 48 -6.82 4.33 -5.03
N MET A 49 -5.86 3.61 -5.61
CA MET A 49 -5.69 2.17 -5.35
C MET A 49 -5.40 1.91 -3.86
N ILE A 50 -4.61 2.75 -3.19
CA ILE A 50 -4.34 2.58 -1.77
C ILE A 50 -5.60 2.84 -0.93
N ILE A 51 -6.37 3.88 -1.24
CA ILE A 51 -7.60 4.20 -0.50
C ILE A 51 -8.64 3.09 -0.66
N CYS A 52 -8.75 2.51 -1.85
CA CYS A 52 -9.66 1.39 -2.13
C CYS A 52 -9.32 0.09 -1.37
N MET A 53 -8.18 0.00 -0.67
CA MET A 53 -7.91 -1.12 0.24
C MET A 53 -8.92 -1.22 1.39
N ALA A 54 -9.15 -0.12 2.09
CA ALA A 54 -9.96 -0.10 3.30
C ALA A 54 -11.36 -0.71 3.12
N PRO A 55 -12.14 -0.36 2.08
CA PRO A 55 -13.44 -0.98 1.86
C PRO A 55 -13.32 -2.43 1.37
N LEU A 56 -12.25 -2.79 0.65
CA LEU A 56 -12.01 -4.17 0.21
C LEU A 56 -11.84 -5.10 1.41
N TYR A 57 -11.03 -4.72 2.40
CA TYR A 57 -10.91 -5.47 3.66
C TYR A 57 -12.20 -5.52 4.46
N ALA A 58 -12.99 -4.44 4.45
CA ALA A 58 -14.27 -4.42 5.15
C ALA A 58 -15.26 -5.42 4.52
N ILE A 59 -15.28 -5.50 3.18
CA ILE A 59 -16.08 -6.50 2.44
C ILE A 59 -15.55 -7.91 2.72
N ASP A 60 -14.24 -8.13 2.63
CA ASP A 60 -13.61 -9.43 2.89
C ASP A 60 -13.95 -9.95 4.30
N SER A 61 -13.85 -9.07 5.31
CA SER A 61 -14.22 -9.38 6.69
C SER A 61 -15.70 -9.69 6.85
N PHE A 62 -16.58 -8.95 6.16
CA PHE A 62 -18.02 -9.17 6.20
C PHE A 62 -18.41 -10.48 5.49
N VAL A 63 -17.79 -10.76 4.34
CA VAL A 63 -17.99 -12.01 3.60
C VAL A 63 -17.46 -13.21 4.38
N GLY A 64 -16.31 -13.09 5.05
CA GLY A 64 -15.81 -14.13 5.96
C GLY A 64 -16.80 -14.45 7.09
N LEU A 65 -17.48 -13.43 7.62
CA LEU A 65 -18.55 -13.61 8.62
C LEU A 65 -19.78 -14.34 8.04
N LEU A 66 -20.11 -14.09 6.77
CA LEU A 66 -21.16 -14.80 6.04
C LEU A 66 -20.73 -16.23 5.65
N ASP A 67 -19.44 -16.45 5.39
CA ASP A 67 -18.90 -17.75 4.97
C ASP A 67 -18.89 -18.80 6.10
N ILE A 68 -18.78 -18.36 7.36
CA ILE A 68 -19.11 -19.18 8.54
C ILE A 68 -20.52 -19.81 8.40
N ARG A 69 -21.39 -19.26 7.53
CA ARG A 69 -22.74 -19.77 7.23
C ARG A 69 -22.90 -20.47 5.86
N GLY A 70 -21.87 -20.64 5.02
CA GLY A 70 -21.91 -21.69 3.97
C GLY A 70 -21.40 -21.44 2.54
N SER A 71 -20.28 -20.73 2.26
CA SER A 71 -19.76 -20.63 0.88
C SER A 71 -18.22 -20.55 0.75
N LYS A 72 -17.54 -21.61 1.22
CA LYS A 72 -16.07 -21.66 1.40
C LYS A 72 -15.26 -21.33 0.14
N THR A 73 -15.79 -21.69 -1.03
CA THR A 73 -15.14 -21.50 -2.33
C THR A 73 -15.09 -20.03 -2.75
N PHE A 74 -16.13 -19.26 -2.44
CA PHE A 74 -16.20 -17.83 -2.76
C PHE A 74 -15.24 -17.02 -1.89
N PHE A 75 -15.16 -17.36 -0.59
CA PHE A 75 -14.21 -16.75 0.33
C PHE A 75 -12.75 -16.96 -0.12
N MET A 76 -12.38 -18.18 -0.47
CA MET A 76 -11.01 -18.48 -0.93
C MET A 76 -10.63 -17.73 -2.22
N PHE A 77 -11.59 -17.51 -3.12
CA PHE A 77 -11.38 -16.69 -4.31
C PHE A 77 -11.19 -15.21 -3.95
N LEU A 78 -12.02 -14.66 -3.07
CA LEU A 78 -11.89 -13.26 -2.62
C LEU A 78 -10.55 -13.00 -1.92
N ASP A 79 -10.13 -13.91 -1.04
CA ASP A 79 -8.87 -13.81 -0.31
C ASP A 79 -7.68 -13.79 -1.30
N SER A 80 -7.70 -14.69 -2.30
CA SER A 80 -6.69 -14.72 -3.37
C SER A 80 -6.66 -13.43 -4.20
N VAL A 81 -7.83 -12.85 -4.52
CA VAL A 81 -7.94 -11.59 -5.27
C VAL A 81 -7.40 -10.42 -4.44
N LYS A 82 -7.70 -10.41 -3.14
CA LYS A 82 -7.20 -9.43 -2.19
C LYS A 82 -5.69 -9.50 -2.05
N GLU A 83 -5.09 -10.67 -1.87
CA GLU A 83 -3.63 -10.82 -1.85
C GLU A 83 -2.97 -10.32 -3.14
N CYS A 84 -3.58 -10.60 -4.30
CA CYS A 84 -3.11 -10.06 -5.58
C CYS A 84 -3.21 -8.53 -5.62
N TYR A 85 -4.31 -7.98 -5.12
CA TYR A 85 -4.53 -6.54 -5.04
C TYR A 85 -3.51 -5.86 -4.10
N GLU A 86 -3.17 -6.48 -2.97
CA GLU A 86 -2.11 -6.04 -2.06
C GLU A 86 -0.77 -5.90 -2.77
N ALA A 87 -0.36 -6.92 -3.51
CA ALA A 87 0.89 -6.90 -4.27
C ALA A 87 0.92 -5.74 -5.29
N VAL A 88 -0.19 -5.52 -6.00
CA VAL A 88 -0.32 -4.41 -6.97
C VAL A 88 -0.30 -3.06 -6.26
N ALA A 89 -0.98 -2.91 -5.14
CA ALA A 89 -1.02 -1.66 -4.36
C ALA A 89 0.37 -1.27 -3.85
N ILE A 90 1.14 -2.23 -3.33
CA ILE A 90 2.52 -2.02 -2.89
C ILE A 90 3.41 -1.61 -4.08
N ALA A 91 3.27 -2.28 -5.23
CA ALA A 91 4.03 -1.91 -6.43
C ALA A 91 3.72 -0.47 -6.90
N LYS A 92 2.45 -0.04 -6.82
CA LYS A 92 2.05 1.34 -7.13
C LYS A 92 2.57 2.34 -6.12
N PHE A 93 2.53 2.01 -4.82
CA PHE A 93 3.11 2.84 -3.77
C PHE A 93 4.62 3.02 -3.94
N LEU A 94 5.33 1.94 -4.26
CA LEU A 94 6.77 1.99 -4.53
C LEU A 94 7.09 2.86 -5.75
N ALA A 95 6.34 2.71 -6.85
CA ALA A 95 6.49 3.56 -8.03
C ALA A 95 6.22 5.04 -7.73
N LEU A 96 5.25 5.33 -6.86
CA LEU A 96 4.96 6.68 -6.38
C LEU A 96 6.14 7.24 -5.58
N MET A 97 6.69 6.45 -4.64
CA MET A 97 7.88 6.85 -3.88
C MET A 97 9.07 7.15 -4.80
N TYR A 98 9.34 6.30 -5.81
CA TYR A 98 10.40 6.57 -6.78
C TYR A 98 10.19 7.87 -7.55
N SER A 99 8.95 8.19 -7.91
CA SER A 99 8.57 9.45 -8.58
C SER A 99 8.81 10.65 -7.67
N TYR A 100 8.37 10.58 -6.40
CA TYR A 100 8.55 11.68 -5.44
C TYR A 100 10.00 11.86 -5.00
N LEU A 101 10.77 10.78 -4.86
CA LEU A 101 12.20 10.85 -4.54
C LEU A 101 13.06 11.28 -5.73
N ASN A 102 12.49 11.41 -6.94
CA ASN A 102 13.21 11.78 -8.15
C ASN A 102 14.43 10.86 -8.42
N ILE A 103 14.32 9.56 -8.12
CA ILE A 103 15.34 8.53 -8.41
C ILE A 103 15.42 8.24 -9.92
N SER A 104 14.55 8.82 -10.74
CA SER A 104 14.90 9.09 -12.12
C SER A 104 16.01 10.14 -12.18
N ILE A 105 17.26 9.68 -12.13
CA ILE A 105 18.23 10.08 -13.14
C ILE A 105 18.31 11.61 -13.33
N ILE A 106 18.49 12.37 -12.24
CA ILE A 106 19.51 13.42 -12.30
C ILE A 106 20.83 12.66 -12.25
N LYS A 107 21.15 12.06 -13.40
CA LYS A 107 22.45 11.88 -14.03
C LYS A 107 23.53 11.24 -13.12
N ASN A 108 24.36 10.32 -13.56
CA ASN A 108 25.65 10.68 -14.16
C ASN A 108 26.19 12.11 -13.89
N ILE A 109 26.01 12.60 -12.66
CA ILE A 109 26.75 13.65 -12.00
C ILE A 109 27.30 12.90 -10.76
N VAL A 110 28.29 12.03 -10.90
CA VAL A 110 29.68 12.50 -10.80
C VAL A 110 29.76 13.95 -11.28
N PRO A 111 29.62 14.94 -10.39
CA PRO A 111 30.12 16.26 -10.73
C PRO A 111 31.52 16.00 -11.27
N ASP A 112 31.86 16.49 -12.46
CA ASP A 112 33.24 16.40 -12.94
C ASP A 112 34.22 17.03 -11.91
N GLU A 113 33.70 17.76 -10.92
CA GLU A 113 34.37 18.23 -9.71
C GLU A 113 34.77 17.14 -8.67
N ILE A 114 34.16 15.94 -8.67
CA ILE A 114 34.55 14.80 -7.80
C ILE A 114 35.43 13.79 -8.57
N LYS A 115 35.58 13.93 -9.89
CA LYS A 115 36.51 13.10 -10.69
C LYS A 115 38.00 13.38 -10.39
N GLY A 116 38.30 14.21 -9.39
CA GLY A 116 39.67 14.58 -9.01
C GLY A 116 39.87 15.01 -7.56
N ARG A 117 38.92 14.82 -6.64
CA ARG A 117 39.14 15.08 -5.21
C ARG A 117 39.05 13.81 -4.38
N GLU A 118 40.15 13.51 -3.69
CA GLU A 118 40.22 12.42 -2.71
C GLU A 118 39.14 12.62 -1.65
N ILE A 119 38.20 11.70 -1.60
CA ILE A 119 37.10 11.72 -0.64
C ILE A 119 37.66 11.14 0.66
N HIS A 120 38.01 12.00 1.60
CA HIS A 120 38.50 11.58 2.91
C HIS A 120 37.33 11.04 3.74
N HIS A 121 37.09 9.73 3.66
CA HIS A 121 36.03 9.07 4.40
C HIS A 121 36.38 9.01 5.90
N SER A 122 35.48 9.53 6.75
CA SER A 122 35.58 9.38 8.20
C SER A 122 35.33 7.93 8.64
N PHE A 123 36.04 7.51 9.69
CA PHE A 123 35.92 6.19 10.32
C PHE A 123 34.45 5.92 10.74
N PRO A 124 33.90 4.70 10.56
CA PRO A 124 34.55 3.41 10.27
C PRO A 124 34.39 2.92 8.81
N MET A 125 33.88 3.74 7.89
CA MET A 125 33.57 3.31 6.51
C MET A 125 34.80 2.87 5.69
N THR A 126 36.01 3.28 6.08
CA THR A 126 37.29 2.86 5.46
C THR A 126 37.60 1.37 5.66
N LEU A 127 37.07 0.72 6.71
CA LEU A 127 37.33 -0.70 6.95
C LEU A 127 36.64 -1.63 5.95
N PHE A 128 35.51 -1.21 5.37
CA PHE A 128 34.73 -2.05 4.46
C PHE A 128 35.21 -2.01 3.00
N GLN A 129 36.14 -1.12 2.65
CA GLN A 129 36.66 -0.99 1.28
C GLN A 129 37.96 -1.76 0.99
N ILE A 130 38.56 -2.40 1.99
CA ILE A 130 39.77 -3.21 1.83
C ILE A 130 39.34 -4.61 1.39
N HIS A 131 39.09 -4.86 0.09
CA HIS A 131 39.44 -6.11 -0.62
C HIS A 131 38.82 -6.25 -2.04
N LEU A 132 38.77 -5.22 -2.89
CA LEU A 132 38.40 -5.41 -4.31
C LEU A 132 39.46 -4.95 -5.32
N SER A 133 40.56 -4.33 -4.87
CA SER A 133 41.60 -3.79 -5.76
C SER A 133 42.79 -4.73 -6.02
N LYS A 134 42.80 -5.97 -5.49
CA LYS A 134 43.91 -6.92 -5.69
C LYS A 134 43.66 -8.05 -6.71
N LEU A 135 42.58 -8.00 -7.48
CA LEU A 135 42.27 -9.02 -8.51
C LEU A 135 42.42 -8.53 -9.95
N LYS A 136 43.42 -7.68 -10.21
CA LYS A 136 43.86 -7.42 -11.59
C LYS A 136 45.35 -7.10 -11.62
N SER A 137 46.17 -8.13 -11.42
CA SER A 137 47.54 -8.18 -11.95
C SER A 137 47.55 -8.93 -13.27
#